data_AF-A0A410PJ45-F1
#
_entry.id   AF-A0A410PJ45-F1
#
_cell.length_a   1.000
_cell.length_b   1.000
_cell.length_c   1.000
_cell.angle_alpha   90.00
_cell.angle_beta   90.00
_cell.angle_gamma   90.00
#
_symmetry.space_group_name_H-M   'P 1'
#
loop_
_entity.id
_entity.type
_entity.pdbx_description
1 polymer ?
#
loop_
_entity_poly.entity_id
_entity_poly.type
_entity_poly.pdbx_seq_one_letter_code
_entity_poly.pdbx_strand_id
1 'polypeptide(L)'
;MSHKRVVDNYYVDLNNLVDVLSRLVSSYRLLVGGAAELNQIALAKKKDIKDAIERASDLGEIIDEIIKSLEKTEGTYLEYCKLKSKILECKVESQFIETEIDEELKLKD
;
A
#
# COMPACT_ATOMS: atom_id res chain seq x y z
N MET A 1 -6.31 -22.29 13.06
CA MET A 1 -5.56 -21.26 12.29
C MET A 1 -6.37 -19.98 12.40
N SER A 2 -5.93 -18.98 13.17
CA SER A 2 -6.83 -17.86 13.54
C SER A 2 -6.99 -16.88 12.38
N HIS A 3 -8.23 -16.44 12.13
CA HIS A 3 -8.58 -15.47 11.09
C HIS A 3 -7.78 -14.16 11.17
N LYS A 4 -7.33 -13.78 12.37
CA LYS A 4 -6.42 -12.65 12.60
C LYS A 4 -5.11 -12.78 11.81
N ARG A 5 -4.52 -13.99 11.77
CA ARG A 5 -3.25 -14.24 11.06
C ARG A 5 -3.38 -14.03 9.55
N VAL A 6 -4.56 -14.29 8.98
CA VAL A 6 -4.83 -14.04 7.56
C VAL A 6 -4.78 -12.55 7.25
N VAL A 7 -5.38 -11.72 8.10
CA VAL A 7 -5.39 -10.26 7.91
C VAL A 7 -4.03 -9.65 8.19
N ASP A 8 -3.31 -10.14 9.20
CA ASP A 8 -1.94 -9.68 9.48
C ASP A 8 -1.00 -10.02 8.30
N ASN A 9 -1.11 -11.22 7.73
CA ASN A 9 -0.37 -11.58 6.53
C ASN A 9 -0.74 -10.68 5.33
N TYR A 10 -2.03 -10.39 5.15
CA TYR A 10 -2.49 -9.51 4.07
C TYR A 10 -1.94 -8.09 4.20
N TYR A 11 -1.87 -7.55 5.42
CA TYR A 11 -1.20 -6.28 5.69
C TYR A 11 0.30 -6.33 5.36
N VAL A 12 0.98 -7.43 5.69
CA VAL A 12 2.40 -7.63 5.32
C VAL A 12 2.57 -7.65 3.80
N ASP A 13 1.72 -8.36 3.07
CA ASP A 13 1.78 -8.44 1.60
C ASP A 13 1.56 -7.07 0.94
N LEU A 14 0.63 -6.26 1.46
CA LEU A 14 0.43 -4.87 1.03
C LEU A 14 1.69 -4.02 1.23
N ASN A 15 2.30 -4.07 2.42
CA ASN A 15 3.53 -3.32 2.68
C ASN A 15 4.68 -3.79 1.77
N ASN A 16 4.79 -5.09 1.54
CA ASN A 16 5.79 -5.64 0.61
C ASN A 16 5.59 -5.09 -0.82
N LEU A 17 4.35 -4.98 -1.30
CA LEU A 17 4.05 -4.38 -2.60
C LEU A 17 4.42 -2.90 -2.66
N VAL A 18 4.14 -2.13 -1.61
CA VAL A 18 4.54 -0.72 -1.49
C VAL A 18 6.08 -0.58 -1.52
N ASP A 19 6.79 -1.45 -0.80
CA ASP A 19 8.25 -1.46 -0.80
C ASP A 19 8.85 -1.85 -2.15
N VAL A 20 8.21 -2.79 -2.87
CA VAL A 20 8.59 -3.13 -4.24
C VAL A 20 8.36 -1.95 -5.18
N LEU A 21 7.20 -1.30 -5.11
CA LEU A 21 6.87 -0.12 -5.91
C LEU A 21 7.91 0.99 -5.72
N SER A 22 8.25 1.31 -4.47
CA SER A 22 9.26 2.34 -4.15
C SER A 22 10.63 2.05 -4.78
N ARG A 23 11.07 0.78 -4.74
CA ARG A 23 12.32 0.33 -5.37
C ARG A 23 12.25 0.46 -6.89
N LEU A 24 11.15 0.06 -7.51
CA LEU A 24 10.98 0.13 -8.97
C LEU A 24 10.93 1.58 -9.47
N VAL A 25 10.21 2.47 -8.78
CA VAL A 25 10.18 3.91 -9.10
C VAL A 25 11.59 4.51 -9.02
N SER A 26 12.37 4.11 -8.01
CA SER A 26 13.77 4.53 -7.90
C SER A 26 14.60 4.04 -9.08
N SER A 27 14.46 2.77 -9.48
CA SER A 27 15.12 2.19 -10.66
C SER A 27 14.69 2.87 -11.97
N TYR A 28 13.40 3.17 -12.14
CA TYR A 28 12.88 3.89 -13.30
C TYR A 28 13.53 5.26 -13.45
N ARG A 29 13.60 6.03 -12.35
CA ARG A 29 14.29 7.33 -12.36
C ARG A 29 15.77 7.20 -12.75
N LEU A 30 16.45 6.16 -12.28
CA LEU A 30 17.85 5.90 -12.65
C LEU A 30 18.00 5.55 -14.13
N LEU A 31 17.09 4.75 -14.70
CA LEU A 31 17.12 4.41 -16.13
C LEU A 31 16.88 5.64 -17.01
N VAL A 32 15.89 6.48 -16.65
CA VAL A 32 15.62 7.74 -17.36
C VAL A 32 16.82 8.68 -17.25
N GLY A 33 17.42 8.82 -16.07
CA GLY A 33 18.64 9.61 -15.87
C GLY A 33 19.82 9.09 -16.70
N GLY A 34 20.07 7.79 -16.68
CA GLY A 34 21.13 7.16 -17.47
C GLY A 34 20.92 7.32 -18.98
N ALA A 35 19.68 7.26 -19.47
CA ALA A 35 19.36 7.55 -20.86
C ALA A 35 19.65 9.02 -21.24
N ALA A 36 19.35 9.96 -20.34
CA ALA A 36 19.64 11.37 -20.53
C ALA A 36 21.16 11.65 -20.54
N GLU A 37 21.92 11.02 -19.65
CA GLU A 37 23.38 11.10 -19.61
C GLU A 37 24.01 10.51 -20.89
N LEU A 38 23.54 9.33 -21.33
CA LEU A 38 23.99 8.73 -22.59
C LEU A 38 23.76 9.65 -23.78
N ASN A 39 22.63 10.36 -23.82
CA ASN A 39 22.31 11.30 -24.90
C ASN A 39 23.23 12.53 -24.95
N GLN A 40 23.94 12.85 -23.86
CA GLN A 40 24.91 13.95 -23.82
C GLN A 40 26.31 13.53 -24.28
N ILE A 41 26.58 12.23 -24.39
CA ILE A 41 27.89 11.73 -24.83
C ILE A 41 27.99 11.85 -26.35
N ALA A 42 28.94 12.65 -26.84
CA ALA A 42 29.10 12.95 -28.27
C ALA A 42 29.31 11.71 -29.17
N LEU A 43 29.88 10.64 -28.61
CA LEU A 43 30.14 9.38 -29.31
C LEU A 43 29.04 8.31 -29.10
N ALA A 44 27.99 8.61 -28.31
CA ALA A 44 26.91 7.67 -28.07
C ALA A 44 26.14 7.41 -29.36
N LYS A 45 25.79 6.14 -29.59
CA LYS A 45 24.96 5.79 -30.74
C LYS A 45 23.51 6.07 -30.40
N LYS A 46 22.78 6.60 -31.37
CA LYS A 46 21.32 6.80 -31.27
C LYS A 46 20.57 5.52 -30.85
N LYS A 47 21.06 4.36 -31.30
CA LYS A 47 20.51 3.05 -30.91
C LYS A 47 20.63 2.82 -29.40
N ASP A 48 21.81 3.05 -28.82
CA ASP A 48 22.05 2.79 -27.39
C ASP A 48 21.17 3.69 -26.50
N ILE A 49 20.93 4.93 -26.93
CA ILE A 49 20.01 5.86 -26.26
C ILE A 49 18.57 5.36 -26.35
N LYS A 50 18.13 4.91 -27.53
CA LYS A 50 16.79 4.35 -27.73
C LYS A 50 16.58 3.10 -26.88
N ASP A 51 17.55 2.18 -26.87
CA ASP A 51 17.51 0.95 -26.07
C ASP A 51 17.48 1.26 -24.55
N ALA A 52 18.08 2.37 -24.10
CA ALA A 52 17.97 2.84 -22.72
C ALA A 52 16.58 3.41 -22.39
N ILE A 53 15.99 4.19 -23.29
CA ILE A 53 14.63 4.72 -23.15
C ILE A 53 13.60 3.59 -23.16
N GLU A 54 13.74 2.60 -24.04
CA GLU A 54 12.85 1.46 -24.14
C GLU A 54 12.84 0.65 -22.84
N ARG A 55 14.02 0.36 -22.27
CA ARG A 55 14.11 -0.28 -20.94
C ARG A 55 13.45 0.51 -19.82
N ALA A 56 13.54 1.85 -19.84
CA ALA A 56 12.81 2.67 -18.88
C ALA A 56 11.30 2.56 -19.10
N SER A 57 10.83 2.55 -20.35
CA SER A 57 9.42 2.38 -20.71
C SER A 57 8.88 1.04 -20.20
N ASP A 58 9.58 -0.07 -20.47
CA ASP A 58 9.18 -1.41 -20.02
C ASP A 58 9.05 -1.48 -18.50
N LEU A 59 9.97 -0.85 -17.77
CA LEU A 59 9.88 -0.77 -16.30
C LEU A 59 8.69 0.09 -15.85
N GLY A 60 8.36 1.15 -16.59
CA GLY A 60 7.18 1.98 -16.35
C GLY A 60 5.89 1.16 -16.44
N GLU A 61 5.75 0.30 -17.44
CA GLU A 61 4.59 -0.59 -17.57
C GLU A 61 4.44 -1.54 -16.38
N ILE A 62 5.56 -2.08 -15.87
CA ILE A 62 5.56 -2.93 -14.66
C ILE A 62 5.11 -2.14 -13.42
N ILE A 63 5.57 -0.89 -13.29
CA ILE A 63 5.16 0.02 -12.20
C ILE A 63 3.64 0.25 -12.25
N ASP A 64 3.09 0.51 -13.43
CA ASP A 64 1.65 0.75 -13.61
C ASP A 64 0.81 -0.46 -13.18
N GLU A 65 1.24 -1.68 -13.51
CA GLU A 65 0.53 -2.91 -13.08
C GLU A 65 0.59 -3.13 -11.55
N ILE A 66 1.68 -2.73 -10.89
CA ILE A 66 1.79 -2.79 -9.43
C ILE A 66 0.89 -1.73 -8.79
N ILE A 67 0.81 -0.52 -9.34
CA ILE A 67 -0.09 0.53 -8.86
C ILE A 67 -1.55 0.04 -8.94
N LYS A 68 -1.98 -0.50 -10.09
CA LYS A 68 -3.34 -1.07 -10.23
C LYS A 68 -3.62 -2.18 -9.22
N SER A 69 -2.62 -3.03 -8.96
CA SER A 69 -2.74 -4.12 -7.99
C SER A 69 -2.87 -3.59 -6.56
N LEU A 70 -2.12 -2.54 -6.21
CA LEU A 70 -2.20 -1.85 -4.92
C LEU A 70 -3.55 -1.16 -4.74
N GLU A 71 -4.04 -0.41 -5.72
CA GLU A 71 -5.35 0.26 -5.65
C GLU A 71 -6.48 -0.73 -5.34
N LYS A 72 -6.47 -1.90 -6.00
CA LYS A 72 -7.48 -2.94 -5.77
C LYS A 72 -7.38 -3.57 -4.39
N THR A 73 -6.16 -3.78 -3.89
CA THR A 73 -5.91 -4.47 -2.61
C THR A 73 -6.04 -3.54 -1.40
N GLU A 74 -5.61 -2.30 -1.52
CA GLU A 74 -5.79 -1.25 -0.52
C GLU A 74 -7.27 -1.04 -0.19
N GLY A 75 -8.14 -0.98 -1.20
CA GLY A 75 -9.58 -0.82 -1.00
C GLY A 75 -10.17 -1.88 -0.07
N THR A 76 -9.76 -3.13 -0.25
CA THR A 76 -10.22 -4.26 0.59
C THR A 76 -9.71 -4.15 2.02
N TYR A 77 -8.43 -3.76 2.22
CA TYR A 77 -7.88 -3.56 3.56
C TYR A 77 -8.53 -2.39 4.29
N LEU A 78 -8.80 -1.30 3.58
CA LEU A 78 -9.48 -0.13 4.14
C LEU A 78 -10.89 -0.46 4.62
N GLU A 79 -11.64 -1.27 3.86
CA GLU A 79 -12.95 -1.78 4.28
C GLU A 79 -12.86 -2.61 5.58
N TYR A 80 -11.86 -3.49 5.68
CA TYR A 80 -11.59 -4.23 6.92
C TYR A 80 -11.31 -3.28 8.09
N CYS A 81 -10.45 -2.27 7.91
CA CYS A 81 -10.15 -1.28 8.94
C CYS A 81 -11.42 -0.54 9.41
N LYS A 82 -12.27 -0.10 8.47
CA LYS A 82 -13.56 0.54 8.77
C LYS A 82 -14.48 -0.39 9.59
N LEU A 83 -14.63 -1.65 9.17
CA LEU A 83 -15.45 -2.63 9.88
C LEU A 83 -14.92 -2.87 11.31
N LYS A 84 -13.59 -3.04 11.45
CA LYS A 84 -12.94 -3.23 12.74
C LYS A 84 -13.18 -2.05 13.68
N SER A 85 -13.05 -0.81 13.20
CA SER A 85 -13.32 0.39 13.98
C SER A 85 -14.78 0.46 14.43
N LYS A 86 -15.74 0.20 13.53
CA LYS A 86 -17.17 0.19 13.86
C LYS A 86 -17.51 -0.83 14.95
N ILE A 87 -16.94 -2.04 14.88
CA ILE A 87 -17.16 -3.07 15.91
C ILE A 87 -16.59 -2.62 17.26
N LEU A 88 -15.44 -1.94 17.24
CA LEU A 88 -14.82 -1.44 18.47
C LEU A 88 -15.68 -0.33 19.10
N GLU A 89 -16.17 0.61 18.29
CA GLU A 89 -17.07 1.69 18.74
C GLU A 89 -18.33 1.11 19.41
N CYS A 90 -19.04 0.18 18.77
CA CYS A 90 -20.23 -0.44 19.36
C CYS A 90 -19.94 -1.15 20.69
N LYS A 91 -18.76 -1.76 20.84
CA LYS A 91 -18.37 -2.41 22.11
C LYS A 91 -18.11 -1.40 23.21
N VAL A 92 -17.46 -0.28 22.89
CA VAL A 92 -17.23 0.81 23.85
C VAL A 92 -18.55 1.43 24.29
N GLU A 93 -19.47 1.67 23.35
CA GLU A 93 -20.83 2.15 23.68
C GLU A 93 -21.58 1.17 24.60
N SER A 94 -21.53 -0.13 24.30
CA SER A 94 -22.14 -1.16 25.16
C SER A 94 -21.58 -1.12 26.58
N GLN A 95 -20.26 -1.02 26.73
CA GLN A 95 -19.61 -0.93 28.04
C GLN A 95 -19.99 0.33 28.81
N PHE A 96 -20.15 1.45 28.11
CA PHE A 96 -20.62 2.69 28.71
C PHE A 96 -22.04 2.54 29.26
N ILE A 97 -22.97 2.01 28.45
CA ILE A 97 -24.36 1.75 28.87
C ILE A 97 -24.41 0.79 30.06
N GLU A 98 -23.64 -0.30 30.03
CA GLU A 98 -23.53 -1.25 31.15
C GLU A 98 -23.08 -0.53 32.43
N THR A 99 -22.09 0.35 32.33
CA THR A 99 -21.58 1.11 33.48
C THR A 99 -22.65 2.04 34.07
N GLU A 100 -23.37 2.79 33.23
CA GLU A 100 -24.46 3.68 33.67
C GLU A 100 -25.57 2.90 34.39
N ILE A 101 -25.97 1.74 33.86
CA ILE A 101 -26.98 0.88 34.49
C ILE A 101 -26.51 0.39 35.87
N ASP A 102 -25.26 -0.06 35.97
CA ASP A 102 -24.68 -0.54 37.24
C ASP A 102 -24.59 0.58 38.29
N GLU A 103 -24.29 1.81 37.88
CA GLU A 103 -24.29 2.98 38.77
C GLU A 103 -25.70 3.32 39.25
N GLU A 104 -26.70 3.34 38.36
CA GLU A 104 -28.10 3.57 38.76
C GLU A 104 -28.62 2.51 39.73
N LEU A 105 -28.23 1.23 39.53
CA LEU A 105 -28.63 0.15 40.44
C LEU A 105 -28.00 0.30 41.82
N LYS A 106 -26.71 0.68 41.90
CA LYS A 106 -26.02 0.94 43.18
C LYS A 106 -26.61 2.12 43.95
N LEU A 107 -27.19 3.11 43.26
CA LEU A 107 -27.80 4.29 43.88
C LEU A 107 -29.21 4.02 44.43
N LYS A 108 -29.80 2.85 44.14
CA LYS A 108 -31.15 2.45 44.58
C LYS A 108 -31.17 1.53 45.82
N ASP A 109 -30.00 1.12 46.32
CA ASP A 109 -29.80 0.42 47.59
C ASP A 109 -29.35 1.39 48.70
#